data_AF-A0A3P6UXP5-F1
#
_entry.id   AF-A0A3P6UXP5-F1
#
_cell.length_a   1.000
_cell.length_b   1.000
_cell.length_c   1.000
_cell.angle_alpha   90.00
_cell.angle_beta   90.00
_cell.angle_gamma   90.00
#
_symmetry.space_group_name_H-M   'P 1'
#
loop_
_entity.id
_entity.type
_entity.pdbx_description
1 polymer ?
#
loop_
_entity_poly.entity_id
_entity_poly.type
_entity_poly.pdbx_seq_one_letter_code
_entity_poly.pdbx_strand_id
1 'polypeptide(L)'
;MDMESTGVGFSVRLDGIWNYTDAEVAQDNYAALKIWFQKFPEFLSNDFYVAGESYGGTYVPMLSSLLLNDAFFANFKGMIIGNGCVDDILNQNSIVEFNYNHGFIDESYYREAIKKCCNNDPDNCDFYDMTVNETGFCYNEVNLF
;
A
#
# COMPACT_ATOMS: atom_id res chain seq x y z
N MET A 1 -14.66 4.15 11.44
CA MET A 1 -13.69 3.35 12.20
C MET A 1 -12.45 3.37 11.35
N ASP A 2 -11.34 3.85 11.89
CA ASP A 2 -10.07 3.86 11.18
C ASP A 2 -9.49 2.44 11.23
N MET A 3 -8.99 1.96 10.09
CA MET A 3 -8.49 0.60 9.92
C MET A 3 -6.97 0.60 10.03
N GLU A 4 -6.47 0.35 11.23
CA GLU A 4 -5.05 0.49 11.54
C GLU A 4 -4.63 -0.62 12.51
N SER A 5 -3.34 -0.92 12.55
CA SER A 5 -2.81 -1.86 13.53
C SER A 5 -2.94 -1.32 14.96
N THR A 6 -2.83 -2.23 15.93
CA THR A 6 -2.63 -1.80 17.31
C THR A 6 -1.29 -1.05 17.44
N GLY A 7 -1.21 -0.06 18.33
CA GLY A 7 -0.06 0.83 18.46
C GLY A 7 -0.16 2.15 17.70
N VAL A 8 -1.15 2.31 16.80
CA VAL A 8 -1.41 3.59 16.13
C VAL A 8 -2.42 4.41 16.91
N GLY A 9 -2.11 5.69 17.15
CA GLY A 9 -2.99 6.62 17.86
C GLY A 9 -3.37 6.15 19.27
N PHE A 10 -4.65 5.85 19.47
CA PHE A 10 -5.20 5.33 20.74
C PHE A 10 -5.43 3.81 20.75
N SER A 11 -5.14 3.11 19.66
CA SER A 11 -5.21 1.66 19.61
C SER A 11 -4.05 1.06 20.40
N VAL A 12 -4.32 0.26 21.43
CA VAL A 12 -3.29 -0.26 22.35
C VAL A 12 -3.13 -1.76 22.22
N ARG A 13 -1.89 -2.22 22.21
CA ARG A 13 -1.52 -3.63 22.36
C ARG A 13 -0.94 -3.87 23.75
N LEU A 14 -1.32 -4.97 24.40
CA LEU A 14 -0.98 -5.24 25.80
C LEU A 14 -0.02 -6.43 26.00
N ASP A 15 0.24 -7.22 24.95
CA ASP A 15 1.09 -8.42 25.01
C ASP A 15 2.60 -8.09 24.87
N GLY A 16 2.95 -6.84 24.54
CA GLY A 16 4.32 -6.38 24.36
C GLY A 16 4.97 -6.78 23.02
N ILE A 17 4.21 -7.33 22.08
CA ILE A 17 4.71 -7.76 20.76
C ILE A 17 4.44 -6.65 19.74
N TRP A 18 5.49 -6.07 19.15
CA TRP A 18 5.36 -4.92 18.24
C TRP A 18 5.62 -5.25 16.77
N ASN A 19 5.67 -6.53 16.42
CA ASN A 19 5.73 -6.97 15.03
C ASN A 19 4.31 -7.16 14.49
N TYR A 20 4.07 -6.64 13.30
CA TYR A 20 2.80 -6.73 12.60
C TYR A 20 3.07 -7.23 11.18
N THR A 21 2.29 -8.21 10.75
CA THR A 21 2.17 -8.59 9.35
C THR A 21 0.87 -8.04 8.77
N ASP A 22 0.83 -7.80 7.46
CA ASP A 22 -0.39 -7.29 6.81
C ASP A 22 -1.58 -8.25 7.00
N ALA A 23 -1.31 -9.56 7.07
CA ALA A 23 -2.31 -10.58 7.35
C ALA A 23 -2.90 -10.46 8.76
N GLU A 24 -2.07 -10.22 9.78
CA GLU A 24 -2.55 -9.98 11.15
C GLU A 24 -3.37 -8.70 11.22
N VAL A 25 -2.92 -7.61 10.60
CA VAL A 25 -3.65 -6.33 10.56
C VAL A 25 -5.02 -6.51 9.88
N ALA A 26 -5.09 -7.26 8.78
CA ALA A 26 -6.36 -7.55 8.12
C ALA A 26 -7.32 -8.35 9.02
N GLN A 27 -6.83 -9.35 9.76
CA GLN A 27 -7.63 -10.14 10.70
C GLN A 27 -8.12 -9.31 11.89
N ASP A 28 -7.26 -8.48 12.47
CA ASP A 28 -7.61 -7.60 13.58
C ASP A 28 -8.67 -6.58 13.15
N ASN A 29 -8.53 -5.96 11.98
CA ASN A 29 -9.53 -5.06 11.41
C ASN A 29 -10.86 -5.76 11.14
N TYR A 30 -10.82 -6.98 10.59
CA TYR A 30 -12.01 -7.80 10.38
C TYR A 30 -12.74 -8.09 11.70
N ALA A 31 -12.00 -8.49 12.75
CA ALA A 31 -12.56 -8.74 14.07
C ALA A 31 -13.14 -7.47 14.70
N ALA A 32 -12.43 -6.34 14.61
CA ALA A 32 -12.89 -5.05 15.09
C ALA A 32 -14.19 -4.62 14.41
N LEU A 33 -14.31 -4.78 13.08
CA LEU A 33 -15.55 -4.51 12.35
C LEU A 33 -16.70 -5.40 12.79
N LYS A 34 -16.45 -6.70 12.99
CA LYS A 34 -17.48 -7.64 13.45
C LYS A 34 -18.00 -7.25 14.84
N ILE A 35 -17.10 -6.89 15.76
CA ILE A 35 -17.46 -6.37 17.09
C ILE A 35 -18.22 -5.05 16.97
N TRP A 36 -17.82 -4.16 16.07
CA TRP A 36 -18.49 -2.88 15.84
C TRP A 36 -19.94 -3.07 15.39
N PHE A 37 -20.18 -3.93 14.39
CA PHE A 37 -21.53 -4.24 13.92
C PHE A 37 -22.37 -5.01 14.93
N GLN A 38 -21.76 -5.83 15.80
CA GLN A 38 -22.49 -6.43 16.93
C GLN A 38 -22.93 -5.39 17.95
N LYS A 39 -22.11 -4.35 18.16
CA LYS A 39 -22.43 -3.25 19.07
C LYS A 39 -23.44 -2.26 18.48
N PHE A 40 -23.40 -2.05 17.16
CA PHE A 40 -24.28 -1.14 16.43
C PHE A 40 -25.01 -1.89 15.29
N PRO A 41 -25.89 -2.85 15.63
CA PRO A 41 -26.54 -3.72 14.66
C PRO A 41 -27.47 -2.98 13.69
N GLU A 42 -27.93 -1.77 14.04
CA GLU A 42 -28.75 -0.92 13.18
C GLU A 42 -28.06 -0.52 11.86
N PHE A 43 -26.73 -0.60 11.77
CA PHE A 43 -25.99 -0.31 10.54
C PHE A 43 -25.75 -1.54 9.66
N LEU A 44 -26.02 -2.77 10.13
CA LEU A 44 -25.78 -4.00 9.34
C LEU A 44 -26.58 -4.06 8.04
N SER A 45 -27.73 -3.39 7.99
CA SER A 45 -28.59 -3.33 6.79
C SER A 45 -28.12 -2.33 5.74
N ASN A 46 -27.13 -1.48 6.06
CA ASN A 46 -26.66 -0.46 5.13
C ASN A 46 -25.66 -1.04 4.14
N ASP A 47 -25.62 -0.45 2.96
CA ASP A 47 -24.51 -0.67 2.04
C ASP A 47 -23.19 -0.25 2.71
N PHE A 48 -22.24 -1.18 2.74
CA PHE A 48 -20.96 -1.00 3.41
C PHE A 48 -19.83 -0.95 2.40
N TYR A 49 -18.97 0.06 2.54
CA TYR A 49 -17.80 0.27 1.69
C TYR A 49 -16.57 0.44 2.56
N VAL A 50 -15.43 -0.03 2.06
CA VAL A 50 -14.13 0.09 2.71
C VAL A 50 -13.26 1.05 1.89
N ALA A 51 -12.75 2.10 2.50
CA ALA A 51 -11.92 3.08 1.81
C ALA A 51 -10.59 3.26 2.54
N GLY A 52 -9.51 3.51 1.79
CA GLY A 52 -8.18 3.77 2.35
C GLY A 52 -7.26 4.46 1.36
N GLU A 53 -6.12 4.93 1.86
CA GLU A 53 -5.14 5.71 1.10
C GLU A 53 -3.72 5.21 1.40
N SER A 54 -2.77 5.44 0.49
CA SER A 54 -1.35 5.14 0.70
C SER A 54 -1.15 3.64 0.98
N TYR A 55 -0.60 3.24 2.12
CA TYR A 55 -0.49 1.82 2.48
C TYR A 55 -1.87 1.14 2.69
N GLY A 56 -2.95 1.92 2.73
CA GLY A 56 -4.32 1.44 2.54
C GLY A 56 -4.51 0.68 1.22
N GLY A 57 -3.65 0.86 0.22
CA GLY A 57 -3.58 0.02 -0.97
C GLY A 57 -3.33 -1.47 -0.67
N THR A 58 -2.65 -1.78 0.44
CA THR A 58 -2.46 -3.14 0.96
C THR A 58 -3.60 -3.54 1.89
N TYR A 59 -3.94 -2.69 2.87
CA TYR A 59 -4.91 -3.02 3.91
C TYR A 59 -6.34 -3.21 3.37
N VAL A 60 -6.76 -2.35 2.44
CA VAL A 60 -8.15 -2.33 1.92
C VAL A 60 -8.46 -3.61 1.14
N PRO A 61 -7.65 -4.06 0.15
CA PRO A 61 -7.90 -5.34 -0.53
C PRO A 61 -7.86 -6.54 0.40
N MET A 62 -6.89 -6.60 1.33
CA MET A 62 -6.75 -7.73 2.24
C MET A 62 -7.97 -7.88 3.15
N LEU A 63 -8.42 -6.78 3.76
CA LEU A 63 -9.65 -6.78 4.55
C LEU A 63 -10.87 -7.11 3.68
N SER A 64 -11.00 -6.47 2.50
CA SER A 64 -12.14 -6.68 1.60
C SER A 64 -12.27 -8.15 1.18
N SER A 65 -11.15 -8.84 0.99
CA SER A 65 -11.13 -10.29 0.74
C SER A 65 -11.73 -11.10 1.88
N LEU A 66 -11.44 -10.75 3.14
CA LEU A 66 -12.05 -11.39 4.31
C LEU A 66 -13.56 -11.11 4.39
N LEU A 67 -13.98 -9.88 4.13
CA LEU A 67 -15.39 -9.48 4.16
C LEU A 67 -16.22 -10.19 3.08
N LEU A 68 -15.70 -10.33 1.87
CA LEU A 68 -16.38 -11.03 0.77
C LEU A 68 -16.66 -12.51 1.06
N ASN A 69 -15.84 -13.13 1.92
CA ASN A 69 -15.94 -14.55 2.26
C ASN A 69 -16.77 -14.82 3.53
N ASP A 70 -17.38 -13.80 4.15
CA ASP A 70 -18.21 -13.95 5.34
C ASP A 70 -19.62 -13.40 5.12
N ALA A 71 -20.62 -14.28 5.19
CA ALA A 71 -22.04 -13.95 5.05
C ALA A 71 -22.54 -12.93 6.09
N PHE A 72 -21.83 -12.73 7.21
CA PHE A 72 -22.12 -11.65 8.15
C PHE A 72 -22.06 -10.26 7.48
N PHE A 73 -21.20 -10.08 6.47
CA PHE A 73 -21.02 -8.83 5.74
C PHE A 73 -21.76 -8.83 4.39
N ALA A 74 -22.97 -9.39 4.33
CA ALA A 74 -23.76 -9.51 3.10
C ALA A 74 -24.04 -8.17 2.37
N ASN A 75 -23.94 -7.04 3.07
CA ASN A 75 -24.10 -5.71 2.49
C ASN A 75 -22.77 -5.01 2.17
N PHE A 76 -21.62 -5.70 2.21
CA PHE A 76 -20.38 -5.19 1.65
C PHE A 76 -20.51 -5.03 0.14
N LYS A 77 -20.36 -3.80 -0.37
CA LYS A 77 -20.60 -3.43 -1.77
C LYS A 77 -19.35 -3.12 -2.56
N GLY A 78 -18.25 -2.80 -1.91
CA GLY A 78 -17.00 -2.57 -2.59
C GLY A 78 -15.98 -1.79 -1.78
N MET A 79 -14.88 -1.47 -2.46
CA MET A 79 -13.74 -0.81 -1.87
C MET A 79 -13.25 0.36 -2.71
N ILE A 80 -12.59 1.33 -2.06
CA ILE A 80 -12.03 2.53 -2.68
C ILE A 80 -10.59 2.68 -2.19
N ILE A 81 -9.65 2.88 -3.11
CA ILE A 81 -8.23 3.03 -2.81
C ILE A 81 -7.74 4.33 -3.44
N GLY A 82 -7.28 5.28 -2.62
CA GLY A 82 -6.63 6.51 -3.07
C GLY A 82 -5.11 6.38 -3.04
N ASN A 83 -4.43 6.69 -4.13
CA ASN A 83 -2.96 6.75 -4.20
C ASN A 83 -2.26 5.58 -3.48
N GLY A 84 -2.76 4.35 -3.70
CA GLY A 84 -2.40 3.20 -2.88
C GLY A 84 -1.12 2.52 -3.32
N CYS A 85 -0.38 1.95 -2.35
CA CYS A 85 0.66 0.95 -2.62
C CYS A 85 -0.04 -0.36 -3.01
N VAL A 86 -0.19 -0.61 -4.31
CA VAL A 86 -0.92 -1.78 -4.84
C VAL A 86 0.03 -2.80 -5.49
N ASP A 87 1.09 -2.30 -6.13
CA ASP A 87 2.11 -3.10 -6.79
C ASP A 87 3.44 -2.35 -6.71
N ASP A 88 4.43 -2.92 -6.02
CA ASP A 88 5.69 -2.25 -5.74
C ASP A 88 6.52 -2.01 -7.01
N ILE A 89 6.43 -2.91 -8.00
CA ILE A 89 7.17 -2.81 -9.26
C ILE A 89 6.63 -1.63 -10.06
N LEU A 90 5.31 -1.59 -10.25
CA LEU A 90 4.66 -0.51 -10.98
C LEU A 90 4.82 0.83 -10.26
N ASN A 91 4.70 0.84 -8.92
CA ASN A 91 4.86 2.06 -8.14
C ASN A 91 6.29 2.60 -8.23
N GLN A 92 7.31 1.76 -8.06
CA GLN A 92 8.70 2.19 -8.11
C GLN A 92 9.16 2.56 -9.52
N ASN A 93 8.74 1.83 -10.56
CA ASN A 93 9.10 2.19 -11.93
C ASN A 93 8.44 3.49 -12.37
N SER A 94 7.19 3.75 -11.94
CA SER A 94 6.49 4.97 -12.31
C SER A 94 6.92 6.21 -11.52
N ILE A 95 7.40 6.07 -10.28
CA ILE A 95 7.79 7.24 -9.46
C ILE A 95 9.01 7.97 -10.03
N VAL A 96 9.98 7.25 -10.58
CA VAL A 96 11.18 7.83 -11.22
C VAL A 96 10.78 8.69 -12.42
N GLU A 97 9.96 8.12 -13.31
CA GLU A 97 9.41 8.82 -14.47
C GLU A 97 8.52 9.99 -14.05
N PHE A 98 7.68 9.82 -13.02
CA PHE A 98 6.84 10.87 -12.50
C PHE A 98 7.69 12.06 -12.03
N ASN A 99 8.73 11.80 -11.23
CA ASN A 99 9.59 12.84 -10.71
C ASN A 99 10.36 13.59 -11.82
N TYR A 100 10.83 12.88 -12.85
CA TYR A 100 11.49 13.52 -14.00
C TYR A 100 10.52 14.36 -14.84
N ASN A 101 9.38 13.79 -15.24
CA ASN A 101 8.40 14.46 -16.10
C ASN A 101 7.70 15.66 -15.43
N HIS A 102 7.77 15.77 -14.10
CA HIS A 102 7.24 16.90 -13.34
C HIS A 102 8.33 17.86 -12.84
N GLY A 103 9.59 17.67 -13.24
CA GLY A 103 10.69 18.58 -12.94
C GLY A 103 11.20 18.53 -11.49
N PHE A 104 10.93 17.44 -10.76
CA PHE A 104 11.53 17.19 -9.46
C PHE A 104 12.97 16.68 -9.58
N ILE A 105 13.32 16.09 -10.73
CA ILE A 105 14.67 15.60 -11.04
C ILE A 105 15.27 16.39 -12.21
N ASP A 106 16.55 16.71 -12.10
CA ASP A 106 17.31 17.37 -13.17
C ASP A 106 17.49 16.47 -14.40
N GLU A 107 17.34 17.04 -15.60
CA GLU A 107 17.45 16.28 -16.86
C GLU A 107 18.83 15.65 -17.06
N SER A 108 19.91 16.33 -16.66
CA SER A 108 21.26 15.77 -16.81
C SER A 108 21.45 14.56 -15.91
N TYR A 109 20.92 14.62 -14.69
CA TYR A 109 20.95 13.50 -13.74
C TYR A 109 20.16 12.30 -14.26
N TYR A 110 18.90 12.51 -14.65
CA TYR A 110 18.05 11.45 -15.20
C TYR A 110 18.70 10.78 -16.43
N ARG A 111 19.17 11.56 -17.42
CA ARG A 111 19.82 11.01 -18.62
C ARG A 111 21.10 10.23 -18.30
N GLU A 112 21.87 10.67 -17.32
CA GLU A 112 23.08 9.96 -16.88
C GLU A 112 22.72 8.59 -16.27
N ALA A 113 21.72 8.54 -15.40
CA ALA A 113 21.22 7.30 -14.81
C ALA A 113 20.69 6.35 -15.89
N ILE A 114 19.84 6.82 -16.82
CA ILE A 114 19.31 6.02 -17.94
C ILE A 114 20.45 5.42 -18.79
N LYS A 115 21.49 6.22 -19.07
CA LYS A 115 22.65 5.76 -19.82
C LYS A 115 23.44 4.69 -19.08
N LYS A 116 23.65 4.86 -17.77
CA LYS A 116 24.42 3.93 -16.94
C LYS A 116 23.66 2.62 -16.66
N CYS A 117 22.36 2.71 -16.47
CA CYS A 117 21.57 1.66 -15.81
C CYS A 117 20.52 1.01 -16.70
N CYS A 118 20.05 1.72 -17.73
CA CYS A 118 18.92 1.30 -18.55
C CYS A 118 19.30 1.04 -20.02
N ASN A 119 20.58 0.88 -20.35
CA ASN A 119 21.05 0.72 -21.74
C ASN A 119 20.58 1.83 -22.71
N ASN A 120 20.34 3.05 -22.22
CA ASN A 120 19.71 4.15 -22.95
C ASN A 120 18.24 3.93 -23.37
N ASP A 121 17.54 3.00 -22.71
CA ASP A 121 16.12 2.70 -22.93
C ASP A 121 15.32 2.98 -21.65
N PRO A 122 14.78 4.19 -21.48
CA PRO A 122 14.01 4.56 -20.28
C PRO A 122 12.66 3.82 -20.20
N ASP A 123 12.04 3.49 -21.33
CA ASP A 123 10.70 2.89 -21.37
C ASP A 123 10.70 1.44 -20.85
N ASN A 124 11.85 0.76 -20.94
CA ASN A 124 12.03 -0.61 -20.47
C ASN A 124 12.99 -0.71 -19.26
N CYS A 125 13.20 0.39 -18.53
CA CYS A 125 14.08 0.36 -17.37
C CYS A 125 13.37 -0.24 -16.13
N ASP A 126 14.01 -1.21 -15.50
CA ASP A 126 13.55 -1.81 -14.25
C ASP A 126 14.21 -1.12 -13.05
N PHE A 127 13.68 0.04 -12.67
CA PHE A 127 14.15 0.78 -11.50
C PHE A 127 13.86 0.03 -10.20
N TYR A 128 12.79 -0.77 -10.15
CA TYR A 128 12.45 -1.59 -8.99
C TYR A 128 13.56 -2.57 -8.63
N ASP A 129 14.04 -3.36 -9.59
CA ASP A 129 15.16 -4.31 -9.35
C ASP A 129 16.42 -3.59 -8.84
N MET A 130 16.67 -2.38 -9.33
CA MET A 130 17.79 -1.56 -8.87
C MET A 130 17.62 -1.06 -7.44
N THR A 131 16.38 -0.81 -6.97
CA THR A 131 16.11 -0.39 -5.59
C THR A 131 16.14 -1.54 -4.60
N VAL A 132 15.75 -2.76 -4.99
CA VAL A 132 15.76 -3.91 -4.08
C VAL A 132 17.14 -4.55 -3.95
N ASN A 133 17.99 -4.41 -4.96
CA ASN A 133 19.36 -4.90 -4.92
C ASN A 133 20.31 -3.82 -4.35
N GLU A 134 20.40 -3.73 -3.03
CA GLU A 134 21.21 -2.72 -2.32
C GLU A 134 22.71 -2.72 -2.65
N THR A 135 23.20 -3.82 -3.23
CA THR A 135 24.59 -3.97 -3.68
C THR A 135 24.76 -3.76 -5.18
N GLY A 136 23.67 -3.51 -5.89
CA GLY A 136 23.63 -3.32 -7.32
C GLY A 136 24.38 -2.07 -7.76
N PHE A 137 25.03 -2.15 -8.93
CA PHE A 137 25.78 -1.03 -9.51
C PHE A 137 24.94 0.26 -9.62
N CYS A 138 23.62 0.13 -9.81
CA CYS A 138 22.69 1.22 -10.02
C CYS A 138 21.90 1.66 -8.78
N TYR A 139 22.08 1.00 -7.63
CA TYR A 139 21.28 1.26 -6.41
C TYR A 139 21.32 2.72 -5.96
N ASN A 140 22.51 3.33 -5.95
CA ASN A 140 22.66 4.73 -5.56
C ASN A 140 22.04 5.71 -6.55
N GLU A 141 21.94 5.34 -7.83
CA GLU A 141 21.36 6.22 -8.86
C GLU A 141 19.83 6.30 -8.70
N VAL A 142 19.19 5.19 -8.32
CA VAL A 142 17.72 5.13 -8.11
C VAL A 142 17.24 5.64 -6.75
N ASN A 143 18.05 5.54 -5.69
CA ASN A 143 17.70 6.04 -4.37
C ASN A 143 17.73 7.57 -4.23
N LEU A 144 18.18 8.27 -5.27
CA LEU A 144 18.21 9.73 -5.33
C LEU A 144 17.03 10.30 -6.15
N PHE A 145 16.23 9.44 -6.76
CA PHE A 145 14.96 9.79 -7.42
C PHE A 145 13.79 9.78 -6.43
#